data_AF-A0A7Z9GX88-F1
#
_entry.id   AF-A0A7Z9GX88-F1
#
_cell.length_a   1.000
_cell.length_b   1.000
_cell.length_c   1.000
_cell.angle_alpha   90.00
_cell.angle_beta   90.00
_cell.angle_gamma   90.00
#
_symmetry.space_group_name_H-M   'P 1'
#
loop_
_entity.id
_entity.type
_entity.pdbx_description
1 polymer ?
#
loop_
_entity_poly.entity_id
_entity_poly.type
_entity_poly.pdbx_seq_one_letter_code
_entity_poly.pdbx_strand_id
1 'polypeptide(L)'
;MSAIRNTAVCAMICLSWLTPFSQGDLPADEPQANQQEPAKTAPQKPLFTLSKKTTYVTGPLRKDGTVDYVAALDAIASRGVTVENNAAILLYQIIGPGEILPELRNEYFKRLGIAPLPIQGNYFVTLDQLVQRAVVGKNVSEDEFAKLDPQVRRKVFAAQEKVWEQFDQAQGKLWTAREFPLLAEWLLVNQQPLKLLQQASQRSRYYSPSISTEKEFPMVSVLLPGVSRYRDLARALSIRITMNISQGKIDEAIADSVTCHRLGRVVGQGWSL
;
A
#
# COMPACT_ATOMS: atom_id res chain seq x y z
N MET A 1 -5.97 -12.91 -42.18
CA MET A 1 -6.60 -11.61 -42.49
C MET A 1 -6.80 -10.85 -41.18
N SER A 2 -6.54 -9.55 -41.18
CA SER A 2 -6.79 -8.55 -40.12
C SER A 2 -6.48 -8.91 -38.66
N ALA A 3 -5.31 -8.45 -38.18
CA ALA A 3 -5.04 -8.19 -36.77
C ALA A 3 -4.44 -6.77 -36.67
N ILE A 4 -5.11 -5.83 -36.00
CA ILE A 4 -4.67 -4.42 -35.86
C ILE A 4 -5.11 -3.84 -34.50
N ARG A 5 -4.11 -3.48 -33.65
CA ARG A 5 -4.12 -2.45 -32.56
C ARG A 5 -5.13 -2.66 -31.40
N ASN A 6 -4.96 -2.15 -30.18
CA ASN A 6 -4.05 -1.15 -29.55
C ASN A 6 -3.99 -1.46 -28.02
N THR A 7 -3.09 -0.99 -27.15
CA THR A 7 -1.94 -0.05 -27.19
C THR A 7 -0.91 -0.49 -26.12
N ALA A 8 0.29 0.12 -26.06
CA ALA A 8 1.31 -0.15 -25.03
C ALA A 8 1.23 0.78 -23.80
N VAL A 9 1.82 0.34 -22.67
CA VAL A 9 2.63 1.20 -21.79
C VAL A 9 3.92 0.44 -21.44
N CYS A 10 5.08 1.01 -21.77
CA CYS A 10 6.39 0.37 -21.56
C CYS A 10 6.96 0.69 -20.17
N ALA A 11 7.59 -0.31 -19.54
CA ALA A 11 8.66 -0.06 -18.59
C ALA A 11 9.98 0.08 -19.37
N MET A 12 10.69 1.20 -19.23
CA MET A 12 12.06 1.35 -19.76
C MET A 12 13.09 1.30 -18.65
N ILE A 13 13.83 0.19 -18.61
CA ILE A 13 15.12 0.09 -17.92
C ILE A 13 16.18 0.16 -19.03
N CYS A 14 16.89 1.29 -19.12
CA CYS A 14 18.02 1.42 -20.04
C CYS A 14 19.32 0.94 -19.38
N LEU A 15 19.75 -0.28 -19.70
CA LEU A 15 21.17 -0.61 -19.76
C LEU A 15 21.64 -0.50 -21.21
N SER A 16 22.74 0.21 -21.44
CA SER A 16 23.43 0.19 -22.73
C SER A 16 24.94 0.23 -22.53
N TRP A 17 25.64 -0.74 -23.10
CA TRP A 17 27.08 -0.69 -23.35
C TRP A 17 27.33 -1.12 -24.80
N LEU A 18 28.24 -0.40 -25.46
CA LEU A 18 29.00 -0.76 -26.66
C LEU A 18 28.26 -0.82 -28.02
N THR A 19 28.43 0.25 -28.80
CA THR A 19 29.23 0.21 -30.05
C THR A 19 29.67 1.64 -30.41
N PRO A 20 30.76 1.82 -31.19
CA PRO A 20 31.55 3.06 -31.13
C PRO A 20 31.00 4.18 -32.05
N PHE A 21 31.05 5.41 -31.57
CA PHE A 21 30.81 6.61 -32.38
C PHE A 21 32.11 7.39 -32.58
N SER A 22 32.28 7.97 -33.77
CA SER A 22 33.51 8.67 -34.19
C SER A 22 33.89 9.81 -33.26
N GLN A 23 35.18 9.95 -32.94
CA GLN A 23 35.70 11.16 -32.32
C GLN A 23 35.57 12.34 -33.31
N GLY A 24 34.84 13.36 -32.88
CA GLY A 24 34.84 14.71 -33.42
C GLY A 24 34.66 15.65 -32.23
N ASP A 25 35.46 16.71 -32.15
CA ASP A 25 35.67 17.45 -30.91
C ASP A 25 34.39 18.05 -30.32
N LEU A 26 34.09 17.67 -29.07
CA LEU A 26 33.09 18.33 -28.22
C LEU A 26 33.82 19.02 -27.06
N PRO A 27 33.45 20.26 -26.71
CA PRO A 27 34.16 21.03 -25.69
C PRO A 27 33.99 20.41 -24.29
N ALA A 28 35.10 20.32 -23.56
CA ALA A 28 35.12 19.79 -22.20
C ALA A 28 34.69 20.86 -21.18
N ASP A 29 33.37 20.98 -20.98
CA ASP A 29 32.78 21.68 -19.83
C ASP A 29 31.52 20.92 -19.37
N GLU A 30 31.72 19.90 -18.52
CA GLU A 30 30.62 19.34 -17.72
C GLU A 30 30.31 20.31 -16.56
N PRO A 31 29.10 20.86 -16.45
CA PRO A 31 28.73 21.68 -15.30
C PRO A 31 28.66 20.79 -14.06
N GLN A 32 29.68 20.89 -13.20
CA GLN A 32 29.70 20.18 -11.92
C GLN A 32 28.43 20.50 -11.11
N ALA A 33 27.68 19.47 -10.76
CA ALA A 33 26.49 19.58 -9.93
C ALA A 33 26.90 20.04 -8.52
N ASN A 34 26.83 21.35 -8.29
CA ASN A 34 27.20 21.98 -7.03
C ASN A 34 26.30 21.45 -5.90
N GLN A 35 26.88 20.64 -5.00
CA GLN A 35 26.22 20.15 -3.79
C GLN A 35 26.14 21.28 -2.74
N GLN A 36 25.37 22.32 -3.05
CA GLN A 36 25.03 23.35 -2.08
C GLN A 36 24.01 22.79 -1.09
N GLU A 37 24.50 22.59 0.14
CA GLU A 37 23.70 22.38 1.34
C GLU A 37 22.55 23.41 1.37
N PRO A 38 21.28 22.99 1.55
CA PRO A 38 20.14 23.88 1.36
C PRO A 38 20.19 25.04 2.36
N ALA A 39 20.41 26.24 1.84
CA ALA A 39 20.51 27.45 2.65
C ALA A 39 19.27 27.60 3.53
N LYS A 40 19.48 27.83 4.83
CA LYS A 40 18.40 28.08 5.80
C LYS A 40 17.67 29.38 5.45
N THR A 41 16.64 29.27 4.62
CA THR A 41 15.84 30.41 4.17
C THR A 41 15.11 31.03 5.35
N ALA A 42 15.29 32.34 5.54
CA ALA A 42 14.57 33.10 6.56
C ALA A 42 13.05 33.04 6.32
N PRO A 43 12.21 33.14 7.37
CA PRO A 43 10.76 33.00 7.25
C PRO A 43 10.16 34.03 6.27
N GLN A 44 9.75 33.57 5.08
CA GLN A 44 9.19 34.42 4.04
C GLN A 44 7.72 34.71 4.33
N LYS A 45 7.43 35.97 4.67
CA LYS A 45 6.07 36.48 4.89
C LYS A 45 5.14 36.01 3.76
N PRO A 46 3.97 35.41 4.06
CA PRO A 46 3.15 34.74 3.04
C PRO A 46 2.76 35.70 1.92
N LEU A 47 2.97 35.27 0.66
CA LEU A 47 2.80 36.06 -0.57
C LEU A 47 1.37 36.57 -0.81
N PHE A 48 0.40 36.05 -0.06
CA PHE A 48 -1.01 36.42 -0.14
C PHE A 48 -1.66 36.31 1.25
N THR A 49 -2.77 37.03 1.45
CA THR A 49 -3.53 36.95 2.70
C THR A 49 -4.18 35.58 2.86
N LEU A 50 -3.77 34.83 3.89
CA LEU A 50 -4.38 33.56 4.27
C LEU A 50 -5.81 33.81 4.79
N SER A 51 -6.80 33.23 4.12
CA SER A 51 -8.21 33.34 4.48
C SER A 51 -9.01 32.19 3.87
N LYS A 52 -10.26 32.00 4.31
CA LYS A 52 -11.19 31.04 3.67
C LYS A 52 -11.52 31.35 2.21
N LYS A 53 -11.18 32.55 1.70
CA LYS A 53 -11.28 32.90 0.26
C LYS A 53 -10.08 32.43 -0.56
N THR A 54 -8.94 32.16 0.07
CA THR A 54 -7.66 31.81 -0.60
C THR A 54 -7.21 30.38 -0.31
N THR A 55 -7.67 29.76 0.79
CA THR A 55 -7.46 28.34 1.09
C THR A 55 -8.54 27.81 2.03
N TYR A 56 -8.89 26.53 1.90
CA TYR A 56 -9.83 25.88 2.82
C TYR A 56 -9.24 25.71 4.24
N VAL A 57 -7.92 25.63 4.36
CA VAL A 57 -7.20 25.41 5.63
C VAL A 57 -6.31 26.62 5.91
N THR A 58 -6.56 27.30 7.03
CA THR A 58 -5.82 28.52 7.42
C THR A 58 -4.84 28.29 8.59
N GLY A 59 -4.66 27.04 9.03
CA GLY A 59 -3.75 26.68 10.11
C GLY A 59 -3.76 25.17 10.41
N PRO A 60 -2.79 24.65 11.19
CA PRO A 60 -1.69 25.38 11.82
C PRO A 60 -0.69 25.96 10.80
N LEU A 61 0.12 26.92 11.24
CA LEU A 61 1.13 27.57 10.42
C LEU A 61 2.54 27.08 10.80
N ARG A 62 3.41 26.93 9.80
CA ARG A 62 4.85 26.72 9.99
C ARG A 62 5.53 28.01 10.43
N LYS A 63 6.82 27.92 10.76
CA LYS A 63 7.65 29.07 11.17
C LYS A 63 7.79 30.14 10.08
N ASP A 64 7.69 29.76 8.81
CA ASP A 64 7.69 30.67 7.67
C ASP A 64 6.34 31.37 7.44
N GLY A 65 5.29 31.01 8.19
CA GLY A 65 3.93 31.53 8.01
C GLY A 65 3.13 30.84 6.91
N THR A 66 3.66 29.78 6.28
CA THR A 66 2.89 28.91 5.38
C THR A 66 1.98 27.97 6.17
N VAL A 67 0.93 27.44 5.53
CA VAL A 67 0.03 26.46 6.16
C VAL A 67 0.70 25.09 6.23
N ASP A 68 0.76 24.52 7.43
CA ASP A 68 1.09 23.11 7.62
C ASP A 68 -0.14 22.24 7.36
N TYR A 69 -0.32 21.92 6.07
CA TYR A 69 -1.42 21.08 5.63
C TYR A 69 -1.34 19.65 6.16
N VAL A 70 -0.17 19.11 6.50
CA VAL A 70 -0.06 17.74 7.02
C VAL A 70 -0.63 17.70 8.43
N ALA A 71 -0.18 18.59 9.32
CA ALA A 71 -0.72 18.70 10.65
C ALA A 71 -2.22 19.07 10.64
N ALA A 72 -2.66 19.90 9.69
CA ALA A 72 -4.08 20.24 9.54
C ALA A 72 -4.95 19.02 9.15
N LEU A 73 -4.54 18.24 8.15
CA LEU A 73 -5.28 17.05 7.71
C LEU A 73 -5.27 15.95 8.77
N ASP A 74 -4.13 15.74 9.47
CA ASP A 74 -4.03 14.78 10.58
C ASP A 74 -4.98 15.15 11.74
N ALA A 75 -5.08 16.45 12.08
CA ALA A 75 -6.01 16.98 13.08
C ALA A 75 -7.49 16.98 12.65
N ILE A 76 -7.76 16.97 11.34
CA ILE A 76 -9.13 16.79 10.80
C ILE A 76 -9.51 15.31 10.85
N ALA A 77 -8.63 14.42 10.38
CA ALA A 77 -8.89 12.98 10.30
C ALA A 77 -8.98 12.29 11.67
N SER A 78 -8.22 12.74 12.66
CA SER A 78 -8.27 12.22 14.05
C SER A 78 -9.49 12.69 14.86
N ARG A 79 -10.29 13.64 14.37
CA ARG A 79 -11.35 14.28 15.16
C ARG A 79 -12.49 13.31 15.50
N GLY A 80 -12.68 13.07 16.81
CA GLY A 80 -13.72 12.17 17.31
C GLY A 80 -13.41 10.69 17.08
N VAL A 81 -12.14 10.36 16.81
CA VAL A 81 -11.66 8.98 16.70
C VAL A 81 -11.25 8.46 18.07
N THR A 82 -11.58 7.20 18.36
CA THR A 82 -11.21 6.47 19.57
C THR A 82 -10.67 5.09 19.21
N VAL A 83 -10.06 4.38 20.17
CA VAL A 83 -9.53 3.02 19.97
C VAL A 83 -10.65 2.04 19.58
N GLU A 84 -11.87 2.28 20.06
CA GLU A 84 -13.06 1.45 19.85
C GLU A 84 -13.74 1.75 18.51
N ASN A 85 -13.60 2.95 17.96
CA ASN A 85 -14.28 3.37 16.74
C ASN A 85 -13.38 3.42 15.49
N ASN A 86 -12.06 3.33 15.64
CA ASN A 86 -11.10 3.36 14.53
C ASN A 86 -10.94 1.99 13.84
N ALA A 87 -11.18 1.94 12.53
CA ALA A 87 -10.91 0.78 11.67
C ALA A 87 -9.41 0.51 11.49
N ALA A 88 -8.56 1.54 11.47
CA ALA A 88 -7.14 1.40 11.18
C ALA A 88 -6.42 0.47 12.17
N ILE A 89 -6.81 0.50 13.45
CA ILE A 89 -6.24 -0.37 14.49
C ILE A 89 -6.42 -1.86 14.14
N LEU A 90 -7.63 -2.26 13.76
CA LEU A 90 -7.91 -3.64 13.35
C LEU A 90 -7.24 -3.97 12.00
N LEU A 91 -7.16 -3.01 11.08
CA LEU A 91 -6.45 -3.17 9.81
C LEU A 91 -4.95 -3.41 10.01
N TYR A 92 -4.28 -2.70 10.93
CA TYR A 92 -2.87 -2.97 11.26
C TYR A 92 -2.67 -4.26 12.04
N GLN A 93 -3.64 -4.69 12.86
CA GLN A 93 -3.62 -6.04 13.44
C GLN A 93 -3.76 -7.15 12.38
N ILE A 94 -4.33 -6.84 11.21
CA ILE A 94 -4.40 -7.74 10.06
C ILE A 94 -3.11 -7.73 9.25
N ILE A 95 -2.59 -6.56 8.87
CA ILE A 95 -1.47 -6.46 7.90
C ILE A 95 -0.07 -6.38 8.56
N GLY A 96 -0.01 -6.18 9.87
CA GLY A 96 1.23 -6.00 10.63
C GLY A 96 1.89 -4.63 10.45
N PRO A 97 3.00 -4.37 11.16
CA PRO A 97 3.70 -3.08 11.14
C PRO A 97 4.66 -2.91 9.95
N GLY A 98 4.71 -3.86 9.01
CA GLY A 98 5.74 -3.94 7.96
C GLY A 98 5.78 -2.71 7.04
N GLU A 99 4.61 -2.19 6.66
CA GLU A 99 4.44 -1.02 5.79
C GLU A 99 4.81 0.31 6.48
N ILE A 100 5.08 0.31 7.78
CA ILE A 100 5.49 1.49 8.56
C ILE A 100 7.01 1.43 8.76
N LEU A 101 7.72 2.52 8.47
CA LEU A 101 9.17 2.65 8.70
C LEU A 101 9.53 2.34 10.17
N PRO A 102 10.59 1.55 10.46
CA PRO A 102 10.91 1.10 11.82
C PRO A 102 10.98 2.21 12.87
N GLU A 103 11.55 3.35 12.50
CA GLU A 103 11.78 4.54 13.34
C GLU A 103 10.45 5.22 13.72
N LEU A 104 9.44 5.09 12.86
CA LEU A 104 8.15 5.75 12.99
C LEU A 104 7.11 4.91 13.73
N ARG A 105 7.29 3.59 13.83
CA ARG A 105 6.32 2.64 14.44
C ARG A 105 5.86 3.06 15.84
N ASN A 106 6.79 3.47 16.71
CA ASN A 106 6.46 3.83 18.09
C ASN A 106 5.52 5.04 18.17
N GLU A 107 5.80 6.11 17.42
CA GLU A 107 4.93 7.30 17.37
C GLU A 107 3.62 7.01 16.62
N TYR A 108 3.66 6.18 15.57
CA TYR A 108 2.48 5.74 14.83
C TYR A 108 1.44 5.06 15.74
N PHE A 109 1.87 4.01 16.45
CA PHE A 109 0.98 3.25 17.33
C PHE A 109 0.55 4.04 18.57
N LYS A 110 1.43 4.91 19.10
CA LYS A 110 1.07 5.87 20.16
C LYS A 110 -0.03 6.84 19.73
N ARG A 111 -0.02 7.38 18.49
CA ARG A 111 -1.12 8.21 17.96
C ARG A 111 -2.42 7.44 17.73
N LEU A 112 -2.32 6.13 17.48
CA LEU A 112 -3.47 5.23 17.46
C LEU A 112 -3.97 4.83 18.87
N GLY A 113 -3.27 5.20 19.94
CA GLY A 113 -3.64 4.86 21.32
C GLY A 113 -3.39 3.40 21.69
N ILE A 114 -2.52 2.68 20.96
CA ILE A 114 -2.22 1.25 21.20
C ILE A 114 -0.72 1.01 21.40
N ALA A 115 -0.38 -0.13 22.02
CA ALA A 115 0.99 -0.61 22.06
C ALA A 115 1.50 -0.96 20.64
N PRO A 116 2.81 -0.81 20.35
CA PRO A 116 3.37 -1.23 19.07
C PRO A 116 3.09 -2.70 18.76
N LEU A 117 2.68 -2.98 17.52
CA LEU A 117 2.42 -4.35 17.09
C LEU A 117 3.73 -5.15 16.92
N PRO A 118 3.74 -6.45 17.23
CA PRO A 118 4.88 -7.33 16.97
C PRO A 118 5.35 -7.28 15.51
N ILE A 119 6.65 -7.43 15.26
CA ILE A 119 7.16 -7.53 13.88
C ILE A 119 6.72 -8.83 13.21
N GLN A 120 6.56 -9.89 14.00
CA GLN A 120 6.14 -11.22 13.58
C GLN A 120 4.81 -11.55 14.28
N GLY A 121 3.83 -12.03 13.52
CA GLY A 121 2.50 -12.36 14.01
C GLY A 121 1.69 -13.08 12.96
N ASN A 122 0.45 -13.46 13.31
CA ASN A 122 -0.49 -14.13 12.42
C ASN A 122 -1.17 -13.12 11.46
N TYR A 123 -0.34 -12.39 10.72
CA TYR A 123 -0.76 -11.37 9.76
C TYR A 123 -1.23 -11.98 8.44
N PHE A 124 -1.89 -11.16 7.64
CA PHE A 124 -2.33 -11.50 6.30
C PHE A 124 -1.12 -11.86 5.41
N VAL A 125 -1.14 -13.07 4.86
CA VAL A 125 -0.14 -13.55 3.90
C VAL A 125 -0.59 -13.12 2.50
N THR A 126 0.23 -12.36 1.77
CA THR A 126 -0.10 -11.97 0.39
C THR A 126 -0.04 -13.17 -0.55
N LEU A 127 -0.69 -13.08 -1.71
CA LEU A 127 -0.66 -14.16 -2.70
C LEU A 127 0.78 -14.42 -3.17
N ASP A 128 1.54 -13.35 -3.41
CA ASP A 128 2.96 -13.42 -3.79
C ASP A 128 3.84 -14.09 -2.73
N GLN A 129 3.58 -13.83 -1.43
CA GLN A 129 4.27 -14.48 -0.32
C GLN A 129 3.96 -15.97 -0.24
N LEU A 130 2.71 -16.37 -0.47
CA LEU A 130 2.33 -17.78 -0.50
C LEU A 130 2.99 -18.50 -1.67
N VAL A 131 2.96 -17.92 -2.88
CA VAL A 131 3.64 -18.47 -4.06
C VAL A 131 5.15 -18.59 -3.83
N GLN A 132 5.78 -17.54 -3.30
CA GLN A 132 7.19 -17.55 -2.94
C GLN A 132 7.50 -18.68 -1.94
N ARG A 133 6.69 -18.83 -0.89
CA ARG A 133 6.84 -19.92 0.09
C ARG A 133 6.69 -21.30 -0.57
N ALA A 134 5.73 -21.47 -1.47
CA ALA A 134 5.51 -22.74 -2.17
C ALA A 134 6.68 -23.14 -3.08
N VAL A 135 7.32 -22.18 -3.76
CA VAL A 135 8.47 -22.42 -4.65
C VAL A 135 9.80 -22.55 -3.89
N VAL A 136 10.00 -21.78 -2.82
CA VAL A 136 11.25 -21.74 -2.03
C VAL A 136 11.24 -22.77 -0.89
N GLY A 137 10.07 -23.28 -0.49
CA GLY A 137 9.87 -24.21 0.62
C GLY A 137 9.85 -23.56 2.01
N LYS A 138 10.15 -22.26 2.11
CA LYS A 138 10.13 -21.49 3.36
C LYS A 138 9.72 -20.03 3.11
N ASN A 139 9.32 -19.34 4.18
CA ASN A 139 9.25 -17.88 4.17
C ASN A 139 10.68 -17.31 4.04
N VAL A 140 10.83 -16.26 3.24
CA VAL A 140 12.06 -15.46 3.13
C VAL A 140 11.70 -13.99 3.11
N SER A 141 12.54 -13.17 3.76
CA SER A 141 12.52 -11.71 3.68
C SER A 141 12.93 -11.21 2.28
N GLU A 142 12.70 -9.93 1.98
CA GLU A 142 13.13 -9.32 0.71
C GLU A 142 14.65 -9.39 0.52
N ASP A 143 15.43 -9.15 1.58
CA ASP A 143 16.90 -9.27 1.58
C ASP A 143 17.39 -10.70 1.34
N GLU A 144 16.71 -11.70 1.91
CA GLU A 144 17.00 -13.11 1.62
C GLU A 144 16.60 -13.47 0.20
N PHE A 145 15.44 -13.00 -0.27
CA PHE A 145 14.94 -13.23 -1.62
C PHE A 145 15.92 -12.69 -2.66
N ALA A 146 16.41 -11.46 -2.49
CA ALA A 146 17.40 -10.85 -3.37
C ALA A 146 18.70 -11.66 -3.50
N LYS A 147 19.08 -12.39 -2.44
CA LYS A 147 20.26 -13.26 -2.36
C LYS A 147 20.01 -14.69 -2.88
N LEU A 148 18.78 -15.06 -3.20
CA LEU A 148 18.48 -16.36 -3.81
C LEU A 148 19.09 -16.47 -5.22
N ASP A 149 19.42 -17.71 -5.57
CA ASP A 149 19.86 -18.10 -6.91
C ASP A 149 18.94 -17.50 -8.00
N PRO A 150 19.50 -16.90 -9.07
CA PRO A 150 18.70 -16.26 -10.12
C PRO A 150 17.72 -17.20 -10.83
N GLN A 151 17.98 -18.51 -10.91
CA GLN A 151 17.02 -19.47 -11.46
C GLN A 151 15.83 -19.68 -10.50
N VAL A 152 16.08 -19.77 -9.19
CA VAL A 152 15.03 -19.83 -8.17
C VAL A 152 14.16 -18.59 -8.21
N ARG A 153 14.75 -17.38 -8.27
CA ARG A 153 13.97 -16.13 -8.41
C ARG A 153 13.11 -16.11 -9.67
N ARG A 154 13.65 -16.52 -10.83
CA ARG A 154 12.87 -16.65 -12.07
C ARG A 154 11.70 -17.64 -11.95
N LYS A 155 11.88 -18.76 -11.24
CA LYS A 155 10.78 -19.72 -10.96
C LYS A 155 9.71 -19.09 -10.07
N VAL A 156 10.08 -18.28 -9.08
CA VAL A 156 9.11 -17.55 -8.23
C VAL A 156 8.29 -16.56 -9.07
N PHE A 157 8.94 -15.72 -9.89
CA PHE A 157 8.24 -14.76 -10.74
C PHE A 157 7.28 -15.43 -11.74
N ALA A 158 7.72 -16.47 -12.44
CA ALA A 158 6.87 -17.22 -13.37
C ALA A 158 5.70 -17.94 -12.67
N ALA A 159 5.89 -18.38 -11.42
CA ALA A 159 4.82 -18.95 -10.62
C ALA A 159 3.82 -17.87 -10.14
N GLN A 160 4.31 -16.67 -9.79
CA GLN A 160 3.47 -15.54 -9.39
C GLN A 160 2.59 -15.08 -10.57
N GLU A 161 3.19 -14.85 -11.73
CA GLU A 161 2.49 -14.49 -12.98
C GLU A 161 1.34 -15.45 -13.27
N LYS A 162 1.63 -16.76 -13.35
CA LYS A 162 0.62 -17.80 -13.58
C LYS A 162 -0.50 -17.85 -12.52
N VAL A 163 -0.19 -17.53 -11.27
CA VAL A 163 -1.18 -17.54 -10.18
C VAL A 163 -2.03 -16.27 -10.20
N TRP A 164 -1.52 -15.14 -10.69
CA TRP A 164 -2.32 -13.96 -10.99
C TRP A 164 -3.23 -14.18 -12.21
N GLU A 165 -2.81 -14.89 -13.25
CA GLU A 165 -3.72 -15.33 -14.33
C GLU A 165 -4.90 -16.18 -13.82
N GLN A 166 -4.64 -17.06 -12.83
CA GLN A 166 -5.69 -17.84 -12.16
C GLN A 166 -6.58 -16.96 -11.28
N PHE A 167 -6.01 -15.95 -10.62
CA PHE A 167 -6.76 -14.98 -9.82
C PHE A 167 -7.74 -14.18 -10.69
N ASP A 168 -7.31 -13.69 -11.85
CA ASP A 168 -8.16 -12.95 -12.79
C ASP A 168 -9.33 -13.82 -13.31
N GLN A 169 -9.06 -15.11 -13.58
CA GLN A 169 -10.12 -16.09 -13.89
C GLN A 169 -11.08 -16.30 -12.70
N ALA A 170 -10.56 -16.42 -11.47
CA ALA A 170 -11.35 -16.61 -10.25
C ALA A 170 -12.21 -15.37 -9.88
N GLN A 171 -11.82 -14.17 -10.33
CA GLN A 171 -12.66 -12.97 -10.26
C GLN A 171 -13.76 -13.00 -11.32
N GLY A 172 -13.46 -13.47 -12.54
CA GLY A 172 -14.39 -13.44 -13.69
C GLY A 172 -15.45 -14.55 -13.71
N LYS A 173 -15.27 -15.65 -12.98
CA LYS A 173 -16.22 -16.77 -12.92
C LYS A 173 -16.39 -17.37 -11.53
N LEU A 174 -17.47 -18.11 -11.33
CA LEU A 174 -17.60 -19.07 -10.23
C LEU A 174 -16.50 -20.13 -10.37
N TRP A 175 -15.86 -20.49 -9.25
CA TRP A 175 -14.75 -21.45 -9.23
C TRP A 175 -14.77 -22.28 -7.95
N THR A 176 -14.14 -23.44 -8.00
CA THR A 176 -14.02 -24.40 -6.90
C THR A 176 -12.56 -24.61 -6.48
N ALA A 177 -12.33 -25.07 -5.25
CA ALA A 177 -10.98 -25.36 -4.75
C ALA A 177 -10.20 -26.40 -5.59
N ARG A 178 -10.88 -27.18 -6.46
CA ARG A 178 -10.24 -28.12 -7.37
C ARG A 178 -9.67 -27.44 -8.63
N GLU A 179 -10.26 -26.34 -9.07
CA GLU A 179 -9.80 -25.58 -10.25
C GLU A 179 -8.55 -24.76 -9.93
N PHE A 180 -8.56 -24.05 -8.80
CA PHE A 180 -7.46 -23.19 -8.35
C PHE A 180 -7.02 -23.51 -6.91
N PRO A 181 -6.31 -24.64 -6.68
CA PRO A 181 -5.97 -25.10 -5.34
C PRO A 181 -5.18 -24.08 -4.50
N LEU A 182 -4.23 -23.36 -5.12
CA LEU A 182 -3.40 -22.38 -4.40
C LEU A 182 -4.20 -21.13 -3.99
N LEU A 183 -5.22 -20.73 -4.76
CA LEU A 183 -6.13 -19.65 -4.35
C LEU A 183 -7.02 -20.09 -3.19
N ALA A 184 -7.48 -21.35 -3.18
CA ALA A 184 -8.21 -21.91 -2.04
C ALA A 184 -7.34 -22.01 -0.79
N GLU A 185 -6.07 -22.42 -0.92
CA GLU A 185 -5.09 -22.39 0.16
C GLU A 185 -4.86 -20.96 0.67
N TRP A 186 -4.72 -19.99 -0.23
CA TRP A 186 -4.54 -18.58 0.12
C TRP A 186 -5.71 -18.01 0.94
N LEU A 187 -6.94 -18.38 0.61
CA LEU A 187 -8.12 -18.01 1.40
C LEU A 187 -8.17 -18.73 2.75
N LEU A 188 -7.70 -19.98 2.82
CA LEU A 188 -7.66 -20.78 4.05
C LEU A 188 -6.63 -20.23 5.05
N VAL A 189 -5.39 -19.97 4.63
CA VAL A 189 -4.34 -19.43 5.52
C VAL A 189 -4.71 -18.03 6.04
N ASN A 190 -5.52 -17.27 5.29
CA ASN A 190 -5.99 -15.94 5.66
C ASN A 190 -7.38 -15.93 6.35
N GLN A 191 -7.93 -17.07 6.76
CA GLN A 191 -9.29 -17.12 7.34
C GLN A 191 -9.45 -16.21 8.57
N GLN A 192 -8.46 -16.18 9.48
CA GLN A 192 -8.49 -15.31 10.67
C GLN A 192 -8.31 -13.81 10.32
N PRO A 193 -7.28 -13.39 9.54
CA PRO A 193 -7.20 -12.07 8.94
C PRO A 193 -8.51 -11.56 8.33
N LEU A 194 -9.18 -12.38 7.50
CA LEU A 194 -10.41 -12.00 6.81
C LEU A 194 -11.65 -11.97 7.74
N LYS A 195 -11.63 -12.69 8.88
CA LYS A 195 -12.65 -12.56 9.93
C LYS A 195 -12.47 -11.25 10.71
N LEU A 196 -11.22 -10.87 11.02
CA LEU A 196 -10.92 -9.60 11.67
C LEU A 196 -11.25 -8.41 10.73
N LEU A 197 -11.09 -8.58 9.42
CA LEU A 197 -11.47 -7.59 8.41
C LEU A 197 -12.98 -7.25 8.44
N GLN A 198 -13.83 -8.25 8.68
CA GLN A 198 -15.26 -8.04 8.86
C GLN A 198 -15.53 -7.08 10.03
N GLN A 199 -14.83 -7.26 11.16
CA GLN A 199 -14.93 -6.36 12.32
C GLN A 199 -14.36 -4.97 12.02
N ALA A 200 -13.24 -4.88 11.30
CA ALA A 200 -12.65 -3.62 10.86
C ALA A 200 -13.62 -2.79 9.99
N SER A 201 -14.34 -3.44 9.07
CA SER A 201 -15.34 -2.78 8.21
C SER A 201 -16.58 -2.27 8.95
N GLN A 202 -16.82 -2.72 10.18
CA GLN A 202 -17.95 -2.31 11.01
C GLN A 202 -17.63 -1.11 11.92
N ARG A 203 -16.35 -0.75 12.05
CA ARG A 203 -15.90 0.44 12.79
C ARG A 203 -16.41 1.70 12.10
N SER A 204 -16.80 2.72 12.86
CA SER A 204 -17.48 3.91 12.31
C SER A 204 -16.53 5.00 11.81
N ARG A 205 -15.25 4.95 12.19
CA ARG A 205 -14.20 5.91 11.81
C ARG A 205 -12.98 5.22 11.23
N TYR A 206 -12.15 5.96 10.51
CA TYR A 206 -10.81 5.57 10.11
C TYR A 206 -9.85 6.74 10.31
N TYR A 207 -8.72 6.48 10.96
CA TYR A 207 -7.60 7.41 11.06
C TYR A 207 -6.30 6.62 11.04
N SER A 208 -5.47 6.92 10.04
CA SER A 208 -4.07 6.48 9.92
C SER A 208 -3.20 7.74 10.07
N PRO A 209 -2.36 7.83 11.11
CA PRO A 209 -1.50 9.00 11.32
C PRO A 209 -0.61 9.36 10.12
N SER A 210 -0.53 10.66 9.83
CA SER A 210 0.42 11.24 8.87
C SER A 210 1.69 11.66 9.61
N ILE A 211 2.76 10.87 9.48
CA ILE A 211 4.04 11.09 10.15
C ILE A 211 5.22 10.91 9.18
N SER A 212 6.31 11.60 9.47
CA SER A 212 7.59 11.51 8.75
C SER A 212 8.74 11.59 9.75
N THR A 213 9.93 11.16 9.31
CA THR A 213 11.21 11.43 9.98
C THR A 213 11.62 12.90 9.82
N GLU A 214 11.17 13.56 8.75
CA GLU A 214 11.36 14.99 8.52
C GLU A 214 10.36 15.83 9.32
N LYS A 215 10.87 16.93 9.91
CA LYS A 215 10.06 17.84 10.73
C LYS A 215 9.06 18.67 9.93
N GLU A 216 9.43 19.06 8.72
CA GLU A 216 8.61 19.82 7.78
C GLU A 216 8.78 19.15 6.41
N PHE A 217 7.69 18.58 5.89
CA PHE A 217 7.68 17.83 4.63
C PHE A 217 6.43 18.18 3.82
N PRO A 218 6.50 18.11 2.48
CA PRO A 218 5.34 18.43 1.63
C PRO A 218 4.32 17.28 1.67
N MET A 219 3.04 17.61 1.50
CA MET A 219 1.95 16.62 1.54
C MET A 219 2.14 15.48 0.53
N VAL A 220 2.73 15.76 -0.63
CA VAL A 220 3.01 14.77 -1.69
C VAL A 220 4.00 13.68 -1.26
N SER A 221 4.82 13.95 -0.24
CA SER A 221 5.79 12.98 0.31
C SER A 221 5.25 12.20 1.51
N VAL A 222 3.99 12.41 1.92
CA VAL A 222 3.39 11.65 3.03
C VAL A 222 3.17 10.21 2.56
N LEU A 223 3.84 9.26 3.21
CA LEU A 223 3.66 7.83 2.93
C LEU A 223 2.25 7.38 3.29
N LEU A 224 1.69 6.46 2.49
CA LEU A 224 0.35 5.90 2.66
C LEU A 224 0.43 4.41 3.09
N PRO A 225 0.93 4.11 4.30
CA PRO A 225 1.14 2.74 4.73
C PRO A 225 -0.16 1.93 4.71
N GLY A 226 -0.07 0.69 4.26
CA GLY A 226 -1.20 -0.25 4.22
C GLY A 226 -2.16 -0.12 3.03
N VAL A 227 -2.16 0.97 2.25
CA VAL A 227 -3.09 1.13 1.11
C VAL A 227 -2.96 0.00 0.07
N SER A 228 -1.73 -0.45 -0.22
CA SER A 228 -1.52 -1.62 -1.08
C SER A 228 -2.06 -2.92 -0.46
N ARG A 229 -1.87 -3.13 0.85
CA ARG A 229 -2.39 -4.30 1.57
C ARG A 229 -3.91 -4.30 1.67
N TYR A 230 -4.57 -3.14 1.76
CA TYR A 230 -6.04 -3.06 1.74
C TYR A 230 -6.62 -3.52 0.39
N ARG A 231 -5.92 -3.29 -0.73
CA ARG A 231 -6.29 -3.86 -2.03
C ARG A 231 -6.15 -5.38 -2.03
N ASP A 232 -5.10 -5.93 -1.42
CA ASP A 232 -4.93 -7.39 -1.30
C ASP A 232 -6.02 -8.05 -0.43
N LEU A 233 -6.46 -7.37 0.64
CA LEU A 233 -7.60 -7.78 1.45
C LEU A 233 -8.92 -7.77 0.65
N ALA A 234 -9.18 -6.72 -0.13
CA ALA A 234 -10.35 -6.65 -1.00
C ALA A 234 -10.32 -7.71 -2.13
N ARG A 235 -9.13 -7.98 -2.69
CA ARG A 235 -8.88 -9.06 -3.66
C ARG A 235 -9.23 -10.43 -3.07
N ALA A 236 -8.78 -10.73 -1.86
CA ALA A 236 -9.13 -11.98 -1.18
C ALA A 236 -10.65 -12.14 -0.98
N LEU A 237 -11.35 -11.09 -0.54
CA LEU A 237 -12.82 -11.13 -0.46
C LEU A 237 -13.45 -11.36 -1.85
N SER A 238 -12.97 -10.70 -2.90
CA SER A 238 -13.56 -10.80 -4.24
C SER A 238 -13.60 -12.23 -4.80
N ILE A 239 -12.51 -12.99 -4.66
CA ILE A 239 -12.48 -14.39 -5.11
C ILE A 239 -13.16 -15.34 -4.10
N ARG A 240 -13.23 -14.97 -2.81
CA ARG A 240 -13.97 -15.76 -1.81
C ARG A 240 -15.47 -15.69 -2.03
N ILE A 241 -15.99 -14.56 -2.52
CA ILE A 241 -17.39 -14.41 -2.94
C ILE A 241 -17.73 -15.41 -4.05
N THR A 242 -16.95 -15.43 -5.16
CA THR A 242 -17.21 -16.35 -6.28
C THR A 242 -17.00 -17.83 -5.91
N MET A 243 -16.10 -18.12 -4.97
CA MET A 243 -15.89 -19.45 -4.39
C MET A 243 -17.03 -19.90 -3.45
N ASN A 244 -17.59 -18.98 -2.66
CA ASN A 244 -18.69 -19.28 -1.75
C ASN A 244 -19.99 -19.52 -2.54
N ILE A 245 -20.26 -18.71 -3.57
CA ILE A 245 -21.43 -18.89 -4.45
C ILE A 245 -21.38 -20.26 -5.14
N SER A 246 -20.22 -20.72 -5.63
CA SER A 246 -20.09 -22.05 -6.26
C SER A 246 -20.36 -23.22 -5.31
N GLN A 247 -20.31 -22.98 -4.00
CA GLN A 247 -20.57 -23.96 -2.93
C GLN A 247 -21.97 -23.81 -2.31
N GLY A 248 -22.82 -22.91 -2.81
CA GLY A 248 -24.12 -22.59 -2.21
C GLY A 248 -24.06 -21.80 -0.90
N LYS A 249 -22.88 -21.27 -0.53
CA LYS A 249 -22.64 -20.46 0.67
C LYS A 249 -23.02 -19.00 0.43
N ILE A 250 -24.30 -18.78 0.17
CA ILE A 250 -24.81 -17.48 -0.30
C ILE A 250 -24.73 -16.42 0.81
N ASP A 251 -25.01 -16.78 2.07
CA ASP A 251 -24.93 -15.83 3.19
C ASP A 251 -23.50 -15.36 3.45
N GLU A 252 -22.51 -16.26 3.35
CA GLU A 252 -21.09 -15.90 3.46
C GLU A 252 -20.63 -15.03 2.29
N ALA A 253 -21.09 -15.30 1.07
CA ALA A 253 -20.82 -14.45 -0.10
C ALA A 253 -21.43 -13.04 0.05
N ILE A 254 -22.65 -12.93 0.58
CA ILE A 254 -23.28 -11.64 0.88
C ILE A 254 -22.50 -10.91 1.99
N ALA A 255 -22.10 -11.60 3.06
CA ALA A 255 -21.33 -11.03 4.15
C ALA A 255 -19.97 -10.48 3.68
N ASP A 256 -19.29 -11.18 2.78
CA ASP A 256 -18.03 -10.74 2.17
C ASP A 256 -18.22 -9.52 1.25
N SER A 257 -19.28 -9.51 0.44
CA SER A 257 -19.62 -8.38 -0.43
C SER A 257 -19.93 -7.11 0.37
N VAL A 258 -20.73 -7.23 1.44
CA VAL A 258 -21.03 -6.15 2.39
C VAL A 258 -19.76 -5.68 3.11
N THR A 259 -18.86 -6.60 3.49
CA THR A 259 -17.57 -6.28 4.11
C THR A 259 -16.68 -5.48 3.17
N CYS A 260 -16.58 -5.89 1.90
CA CYS A 260 -15.79 -5.19 0.87
C CYS A 260 -16.30 -3.76 0.64
N HIS A 261 -17.62 -3.59 0.46
CA HIS A 261 -18.23 -2.27 0.29
C HIS A 261 -18.04 -1.36 1.52
N ARG A 262 -18.24 -1.91 2.74
CA ARG A 262 -18.02 -1.17 3.99
C ARG A 262 -16.55 -0.80 4.20
N LEU A 263 -15.62 -1.67 3.84
CA LEU A 263 -14.18 -1.40 3.89
C LEU A 263 -13.82 -0.18 3.05
N GLY A 264 -14.27 -0.12 1.79
CA GLY A 264 -14.06 1.03 0.92
C GLY A 264 -14.61 2.32 1.54
N ARG A 265 -15.86 2.29 2.05
CA ARG A 265 -16.50 3.45 2.69
C ARG A 265 -15.80 3.91 3.98
N VAL A 266 -15.29 3.00 4.81
CA VAL A 266 -14.63 3.40 6.07
C VAL A 266 -13.22 3.91 5.82
N VAL A 267 -12.45 3.26 4.94
CA VAL A 267 -11.07 3.68 4.59
C VAL A 267 -11.08 5.01 3.82
N GLY A 268 -12.08 5.26 2.97
CA GLY A 268 -12.33 6.56 2.32
C GLY A 268 -12.83 7.67 3.25
N GLN A 269 -12.71 7.51 4.58
CA GLN A 269 -12.71 8.65 5.52
C GLN A 269 -11.29 9.22 5.72
N GLY A 270 -10.25 8.52 5.25
CA GLY A 270 -8.89 9.02 5.24
C GLY A 270 -8.72 10.22 4.31
N TRP A 271 -7.66 10.99 4.53
CA TRP A 271 -7.37 12.19 3.74
C TRP A 271 -6.76 11.89 2.34
N SER A 272 -6.52 10.61 2.03
CA SER A 272 -5.72 10.14 0.89
C SER A 272 -6.46 9.25 -0.12
N LEU A 273 -7.74 8.94 0.12
CA LEU A 273 -8.58 8.02 -0.67
C LEU A 273 -10.02 8.52 -0.79
#